data_AF-A0A934K0K6-F1
#
_entry.id   AF-A0A934K0K6-F1
#
_cell.length_a   1.000
_cell.length_b   1.000
_cell.length_c   1.000
_cell.angle_alpha   90.00
_cell.angle_beta   90.00
_cell.angle_gamma   90.00
#
_symmetry.space_group_name_H-M   'P 1'
#
loop_
_entity.id
_entity.type
_entity.pdbx_description
1 polymer ?
#
loop_
_entity_poly.entity_id
_entity_poly.type
_entity_poly.pdbx_seq_one_letter_code
_entity_poly.pdbx_strand_id
1 'polypeptide(L)'
;MGGETLGQRIRRARLERGLTLAQVAGEDFSRAFLNQVEMGRSQPSTRVLRVIATRLGQPLDQLMGGAELDRELAVERGRLSLARGNPRRALELLAGTLEERSPLGSDARLCAAQALIELGRDDEAGRLLNDEDRLLRARGDVHRLRRLQGVLAGRPVRLDAAGYERLAEQALREGRPELALEHVRTARILREASMAGGAAAC
;
A
#
# COMPACT_ATOMS: atom_id res chain seq x y z
N MET A 1 -11.10 5.69 4.98
CA MET A 1 -11.71 4.34 4.91
C MET A 1 -10.56 3.35 5.05
N GLY A 2 -10.45 2.72 6.22
CA GLY A 2 -9.38 1.76 6.52
C GLY A 2 -9.55 0.49 5.71
N GLY A 3 -8.42 -0.14 5.35
CA GLY A 3 -8.39 -1.41 4.62
C GLY A 3 -9.20 -2.52 5.30
N GLU A 4 -9.44 -3.59 4.56
CA GLU A 4 -10.15 -4.77 5.05
C GLU A 4 -9.45 -5.32 6.32
N THR A 5 -10.19 -5.47 7.42
CA THR A 5 -9.61 -5.99 8.67
C THR A 5 -9.35 -7.50 8.54
N LEU A 6 -8.48 -8.03 9.40
CA LEU A 6 -8.25 -9.48 9.50
C LEU A 6 -9.56 -10.27 9.65
N GLY A 7 -10.48 -9.79 10.49
CA GLY A 7 -11.78 -10.42 10.69
C GLY A 7 -12.64 -10.43 9.43
N GLN A 8 -12.64 -9.33 8.69
CA GLN A 8 -13.34 -9.23 7.40
C GLN A 8 -12.73 -10.17 6.36
N ARG A 9 -11.40 -10.27 6.28
CA ARG A 9 -10.70 -11.24 5.41
C ARG A 9 -11.08 -12.69 5.73
N ILE A 10 -11.05 -13.06 7.01
CA ILE A 10 -11.45 -14.39 7.47
C ILE A 10 -12.91 -14.68 7.08
N ARG A 11 -13.81 -13.74 7.33
CA ARG A 11 -15.23 -13.86 6.99
C ARG A 11 -15.45 -14.05 5.49
N ARG A 12 -14.80 -13.22 4.67
CA ARG A 12 -14.90 -13.28 3.21
C ARG A 12 -14.43 -14.65 2.70
N ALA A 13 -13.22 -15.08 3.08
CA ALA A 13 -12.66 -16.36 2.67
C ALA A 13 -13.51 -17.56 3.12
N ARG A 14 -14.14 -17.47 4.30
CA ARG A 14 -15.08 -18.48 4.80
C ARG A 14 -16.33 -18.55 3.92
N LEU A 15 -16.92 -17.40 3.59
CA LEU A 15 -18.14 -17.31 2.79
C LEU A 15 -17.90 -17.75 1.34
N GLU A 16 -16.77 -17.37 0.74
CA GLU A 16 -16.37 -17.82 -0.61
C GLU A 16 -16.27 -19.34 -0.72
N ARG A 17 -15.98 -20.04 0.39
CA ARG A 17 -15.91 -21.51 0.47
C ARG A 17 -17.19 -22.17 0.96
N GLY A 18 -18.25 -21.40 1.22
CA GLY A 18 -19.51 -21.92 1.75
C GLY A 18 -19.39 -22.55 3.14
N LEU A 19 -18.34 -22.21 3.91
CA LEU A 19 -18.10 -22.80 5.22
C LEU A 19 -18.89 -22.06 6.31
N THR A 20 -19.45 -22.81 7.25
CA THR A 20 -20.07 -22.27 8.46
C THR A 20 -19.02 -21.90 9.49
N LEU A 21 -19.37 -21.01 10.43
CA LEU A 21 -18.51 -20.70 11.57
C LEU A 21 -18.13 -21.97 12.37
N ALA A 22 -19.05 -22.92 12.51
CA ALA A 22 -18.81 -24.17 13.23
C ALA A 22 -17.79 -25.06 12.50
N GLN A 23 -17.86 -25.15 11.17
CA GLN A 23 -16.90 -25.90 10.37
C GLN A 23 -15.49 -25.31 10.44
N VAL A 24 -15.35 -23.99 10.44
CA VAL A 24 -14.03 -23.34 10.60
C VAL A 24 -13.54 -23.41 12.04
N ALA A 25 -14.44 -23.40 13.03
CA ALA A 25 -14.09 -23.47 14.44
C ALA A 25 -13.63 -24.88 14.88
N GLY A 26 -14.30 -25.92 14.37
CA GLY A 26 -14.01 -27.31 14.72
C GLY A 26 -13.97 -27.51 16.23
N GLU A 27 -12.97 -28.25 16.71
CA GLU A 27 -12.75 -28.51 18.14
C GLU A 27 -11.74 -27.54 18.78
N ASP A 28 -11.02 -26.74 17.99
CA ASP A 28 -9.92 -25.90 18.47
C ASP A 28 -10.39 -24.64 19.20
N PHE A 29 -11.55 -24.11 18.84
CA PHE A 29 -12.12 -22.90 19.45
C PHE A 29 -13.63 -22.84 19.22
N SER A 30 -14.31 -21.95 19.95
CA SER A 30 -15.77 -21.86 19.86
C SER A 30 -16.24 -21.10 18.61
N ARG A 31 -17.42 -21.48 18.10
CA ARG A 31 -18.14 -20.72 17.06
C ARG A 31 -18.32 -19.25 17.44
N ALA A 32 -18.59 -18.98 18.71
CA ALA A 32 -18.75 -17.64 19.25
C ALA A 32 -17.44 -16.84 19.18
N PHE A 33 -16.31 -17.46 19.53
CA PHE A 33 -15.00 -16.84 19.40
C PHE A 33 -14.69 -16.46 17.95
N LEU A 34 -14.89 -17.38 17.00
CA LEU A 34 -14.69 -17.07 15.57
C LEU A 34 -15.58 -15.93 15.09
N ASN A 35 -16.83 -15.85 15.55
CA ASN A 35 -17.70 -14.73 15.24
C ASN A 35 -17.16 -13.39 15.79
N GLN A 36 -16.63 -13.37 17.02
CA GLN A 36 -15.99 -12.17 17.58
C GLN A 36 -14.75 -11.77 16.77
N VAL A 37 -13.96 -12.75 16.32
CA VAL A 37 -12.81 -12.51 15.42
C VAL A 37 -13.26 -11.89 14.10
N GLU A 38 -14.28 -12.45 13.44
CA GLU A 38 -14.82 -11.92 12.17
C GLU A 38 -15.36 -10.49 12.31
N MET A 39 -15.89 -10.15 13.48
CA MET A 39 -16.36 -8.80 13.82
C MET A 39 -15.25 -7.85 14.27
N GLY A 40 -14.00 -8.31 14.36
CA GLY A 40 -12.86 -7.51 14.84
C GLY A 40 -12.89 -7.22 16.35
N ARG A 41 -13.72 -7.94 17.11
CA ARG A 41 -13.91 -7.76 18.56
C ARG A 41 -12.98 -8.64 19.41
N SER A 42 -12.30 -9.60 18.78
CA SER A 42 -11.32 -10.46 19.45
C SER A 42 -10.14 -10.71 18.55
N GLN A 43 -8.95 -10.70 19.13
CA GLN A 43 -7.70 -10.90 18.40
C GLN A 43 -7.23 -12.35 18.59
N PRO A 44 -7.20 -13.18 17.53
CA PRO A 44 -6.75 -14.55 17.63
C PRO A 44 -5.24 -14.64 17.81
N SER A 45 -4.77 -15.66 18.53
CA SER A 45 -3.35 -15.97 18.59
C SER A 45 -2.83 -16.48 17.24
N THR A 46 -1.53 -16.41 17.01
CA THR A 46 -0.90 -16.93 15.77
C THR A 46 -1.16 -18.42 15.56
N ARG A 47 -1.28 -19.20 16.66
CA ARG A 47 -1.67 -20.62 16.59
C ARG A 47 -3.07 -20.78 16.02
N VAL A 48 -4.04 -20.04 16.56
CA VAL A 48 -5.44 -20.08 16.09
C VAL A 48 -5.54 -19.59 14.63
N LEU A 49 -4.81 -18.54 14.28
CA LEU A 49 -4.75 -18.04 12.91
C LEU A 49 -4.25 -19.09 11.91
N ARG A 50 -3.24 -19.90 12.25
CA ARG A 50 -2.77 -21.01 11.40
C ARG A 50 -3.85 -22.07 11.19
N VAL A 51 -4.62 -22.38 12.22
CA VAL A 51 -5.74 -23.34 12.12
C VAL A 51 -6.81 -22.80 11.19
N ILE A 52 -7.19 -21.52 11.36
CA ILE A 52 -8.14 -20.83 10.47
C ILE A 52 -7.63 -20.85 9.03
N ALA A 53 -6.38 -20.47 8.80
CA ALA A 53 -5.74 -20.45 7.48
C ALA A 53 -5.78 -21.82 6.79
N THR A 54 -5.42 -22.88 7.53
CA THR A 54 -5.45 -24.25 7.03
C THR A 54 -6.86 -24.68 6.62
N ARG A 55 -7.88 -24.42 7.46
CA ARG A 55 -9.27 -24.78 7.17
C ARG A 55 -9.88 -23.96 6.03
N LEU A 56 -9.45 -22.71 5.92
CA LEU A 56 -9.79 -21.85 4.79
C LEU A 56 -8.93 -22.14 3.56
N GLY A 57 -8.01 -23.10 3.59
CA GLY A 57 -7.12 -23.39 2.45
C GLY A 57 -6.43 -22.14 1.89
N GLN A 58 -6.01 -21.23 2.77
CA GLN A 58 -5.29 -20.01 2.41
C GLN A 58 -3.95 -19.93 3.16
N PRO A 59 -2.90 -19.39 2.53
CA PRO A 59 -1.68 -19.02 3.22
C PRO A 59 -1.96 -18.02 4.36
N LEU A 60 -1.29 -18.17 5.50
CA LEU A 60 -1.48 -17.31 6.67
C LEU A 60 -1.18 -15.84 6.35
N ASP A 61 -0.09 -15.61 5.63
CA ASP A 61 0.31 -14.33 5.05
C ASP A 61 -0.83 -13.68 4.27
N GLN A 62 -1.57 -14.43 3.46
CA GLN A 62 -2.70 -13.88 2.71
C GLN A 62 -3.84 -13.39 3.64
N LEU A 63 -4.16 -14.13 4.70
CA LEU A 63 -5.15 -13.71 5.70
C LEU A 63 -4.68 -12.51 6.53
N MET A 64 -3.37 -12.41 6.78
CA MET A 64 -2.78 -11.28 7.49
C MET A 64 -2.68 -10.01 6.65
N GLY A 65 -3.07 -10.04 5.37
CA GLY A 65 -3.01 -8.90 4.46
C GLY A 65 -1.76 -8.89 3.57
N GLY A 66 -1.14 -10.04 3.31
CA GLY A 66 0.06 -10.18 2.48
C GLY A 66 -0.09 -9.49 1.12
N ALA A 67 -1.25 -9.60 0.47
CA ALA A 67 -1.50 -8.90 -0.79
C ALA A 67 -1.54 -7.36 -0.66
N GLU A 68 -1.99 -6.82 0.47
CA GLU A 68 -1.99 -5.38 0.74
C GLU A 68 -0.56 -4.90 1.05
N LEU A 69 0.17 -5.64 1.88
CA LEU A 69 1.58 -5.40 2.18
C LEU A 69 2.48 -5.49 0.93
N ASP A 70 2.24 -6.48 0.06
CA ASP A 70 2.99 -6.65 -1.18
C ASP A 70 2.77 -5.48 -2.14
N ARG A 71 1.54 -4.96 -2.20
CA ARG A 71 1.20 -3.77 -3.00
C ARG A 71 1.81 -2.51 -2.43
N GLU A 72 1.75 -2.31 -1.11
CA GLU A 72 2.44 -1.20 -0.44
C GLU A 72 3.95 -1.26 -0.76
N LEU A 73 4.56 -2.44 -0.59
CA LEU A 73 5.97 -2.64 -0.89
C LEU A 73 6.29 -2.43 -2.37
N ALA A 74 5.39 -2.82 -3.28
CA ALA A 74 5.53 -2.57 -4.71
C ALA A 74 5.55 -1.07 -5.03
N VAL A 75 4.67 -0.28 -4.42
CA VAL A 75 4.66 1.19 -4.57
C VAL A 75 5.95 1.80 -4.06
N GLU A 76 6.43 1.37 -2.89
CA GLU A 76 7.68 1.88 -2.33
C GLU A 76 8.91 1.50 -3.17
N ARG A 77 8.97 0.26 -3.67
CA ARG A 77 10.02 -0.18 -4.59
C ARG A 77 9.96 0.58 -5.92
N GLY A 78 8.77 0.92 -6.40
CA GLY A 78 8.55 1.75 -7.58
C GLY A 78 9.12 3.16 -7.39
N ARG A 79 8.75 3.82 -6.29
CA ARG A 79 9.28 5.15 -5.88
C ARG A 79 10.81 5.15 -5.80
N LEU A 80 11.38 4.12 -5.17
CA LEU A 80 12.83 3.98 -5.05
C LEU A 80 13.52 3.77 -6.41
N SER A 81 12.95 2.92 -7.25
CA SER A 81 13.50 2.66 -8.59
C SER A 81 13.55 3.94 -9.42
N LEU A 82 12.48 4.76 -9.34
CA LEU A 82 12.42 6.07 -9.97
C LEU A 82 13.46 7.05 -9.39
N ALA A 83 13.61 7.12 -8.07
CA ALA A 83 14.61 7.97 -7.42
C ALA A 83 16.05 7.62 -7.86
N ARG A 84 16.31 6.35 -8.16
CA ARG A 84 17.59 5.84 -8.71
C ARG A 84 17.73 6.01 -10.23
N GLY A 85 16.80 6.72 -10.89
CA GLY A 85 16.84 6.92 -12.35
C GLY A 85 16.49 5.69 -13.17
N ASN A 86 15.74 4.73 -12.61
CA ASN A 86 15.26 3.53 -13.31
C ASN A 86 13.74 3.59 -13.57
N PRO A 87 13.26 4.50 -14.43
CA PRO A 87 11.82 4.71 -14.63
C PRO A 87 11.11 3.50 -15.25
N ARG A 88 11.77 2.71 -16.11
CA ARG A 88 11.19 1.46 -16.67
C ARG A 88 10.87 0.45 -15.57
N ARG A 89 11.84 0.19 -14.69
CA ARG A 89 11.68 -0.72 -13.55
C ARG A 89 10.61 -0.22 -12.57
N ALA A 90 10.52 1.10 -12.39
CA ALA A 90 9.46 1.69 -11.57
C ALA A 90 8.07 1.34 -12.13
N LEU A 91 7.85 1.48 -13.44
CA LEU A 91 6.58 1.11 -14.08
C LEU A 91 6.24 -0.37 -13.94
N GLU A 92 7.21 -1.26 -14.12
CA GLU A 92 7.03 -2.71 -13.93
C GLU A 92 6.54 -3.06 -12.52
N LEU A 93 7.17 -2.46 -11.50
CA LEU A 93 6.82 -2.68 -10.10
C LEU A 93 5.43 -2.12 -9.75
N LEU A 94 5.02 -1.03 -10.39
CA LEU A 94 3.76 -0.34 -10.12
C LEU A 94 2.57 -0.93 -10.88
N ALA A 95 2.79 -1.75 -11.90
CA ALA A 95 1.74 -2.23 -12.80
C ALA A 95 0.54 -2.85 -12.05
N GLY A 96 0.80 -3.64 -11.01
CA GLY A 96 -0.22 -4.31 -10.21
C GLY A 96 -1.03 -3.40 -9.28
N THR A 97 -0.68 -2.12 -9.14
CA THR A 97 -1.35 -1.17 -8.23
C THR A 97 -2.01 0.01 -8.95
N LEU A 98 -1.83 0.16 -10.26
CA LEU A 98 -2.36 1.31 -11.02
C LEU A 98 -3.88 1.36 -11.07
N GLU A 99 -4.57 0.22 -11.06
CA GLU A 99 -6.04 0.15 -11.10
C GLU A 99 -6.69 0.38 -9.73
N GLU A 100 -5.91 0.40 -8.65
CA GLU A 100 -6.47 0.55 -7.32
C GLU A 100 -7.09 1.92 -7.11
N ARG A 101 -8.37 1.96 -6.75
CA ARG A 101 -9.06 3.19 -6.34
C ARG A 101 -8.83 3.49 -4.85
N SER A 102 -7.62 3.25 -4.34
CA SER A 102 -7.18 3.58 -2.98
C SER A 102 -6.22 4.78 -3.00
N PRO A 103 -5.89 5.39 -1.83
CA PRO A 103 -4.78 6.34 -1.74
C PRO A 103 -3.43 5.74 -2.19
N LEU A 104 -3.20 4.45 -1.92
CA LEU A 104 -2.03 3.71 -2.38
C LEU A 104 -1.97 3.67 -3.92
N GLY A 105 -3.09 3.40 -4.59
CA GLY A 105 -3.16 3.45 -6.05
C GLY A 105 -2.95 4.85 -6.60
N SER A 106 -3.43 5.89 -5.92
CA SER A 106 -3.13 7.28 -6.26
C SER A 106 -1.63 7.54 -6.25
N ASP A 107 -0.93 7.08 -5.21
CA ASP A 107 0.52 7.18 -5.13
C ASP A 107 1.26 6.41 -6.23
N ALA A 108 0.77 5.22 -6.57
CA ALA A 108 1.29 4.44 -7.66
C ALA A 108 1.17 5.19 -9.00
N ARG A 109 -0.01 5.76 -9.29
CA ARG A 109 -0.26 6.52 -10.52
C ARG A 109 0.56 7.80 -10.61
N LEU A 110 0.72 8.54 -9.51
CA LEU A 110 1.61 9.72 -9.49
C LEU A 110 3.07 9.33 -9.75
N CYS A 111 3.55 8.24 -9.14
CA CYS A 111 4.90 7.74 -9.38
C CYS A 111 5.07 7.22 -10.82
N ALA A 112 4.07 6.53 -11.36
CA ALA A 112 4.08 6.04 -12.74
C ALA A 112 4.05 7.18 -13.75
N ALA A 113 3.24 8.22 -13.53
CA ALA A 113 3.21 9.41 -14.37
C ALA A 113 4.58 10.10 -14.43
N GLN A 114 5.26 10.23 -13.29
CA GLN A 114 6.61 10.77 -13.27
C GLN A 114 7.61 9.89 -14.04
N ALA A 115 7.50 8.57 -13.91
CA ALA A 115 8.33 7.63 -14.67
C ALA A 115 8.05 7.70 -16.19
N LEU A 116 6.79 7.90 -16.60
CA LEU A 116 6.41 8.08 -18.00
C LEU A 116 7.01 9.37 -18.57
N ILE A 117 6.96 10.48 -17.83
CA ILE A 117 7.59 11.75 -18.23
C ILE A 117 9.11 11.59 -18.40
N GLU A 118 9.79 10.92 -17.46
CA GLU A 118 11.23 10.65 -17.57
C GLU A 118 11.60 9.76 -18.77
N LEU A 119 10.62 9.02 -19.31
CA LEU A 119 10.77 8.22 -20.53
C LEU A 119 10.34 8.95 -21.81
N GLY A 120 9.91 10.21 -21.72
CA GLY A 120 9.38 10.98 -22.85
C GLY A 120 8.00 10.51 -23.32
N ARG A 121 7.23 9.81 -22.46
CA ARG A 121 5.88 9.31 -22.74
C ARG A 121 4.82 10.26 -22.18
N ASP A 122 4.93 11.53 -22.53
CA ASP A 122 4.15 12.63 -21.94
C ASP A 122 2.65 12.49 -22.17
N ASP A 123 2.23 11.99 -23.34
CA ASP A 123 0.82 11.76 -23.66
C ASP A 123 0.16 10.74 -22.71
N GLU A 124 0.89 9.68 -22.36
CA GLU A 124 0.40 8.64 -21.45
C GLU A 124 0.37 9.15 -20.01
N ALA A 125 1.39 9.90 -19.61
CA ALA A 125 1.43 10.57 -18.31
C ALA A 125 0.24 11.56 -18.18
N GLY A 126 -0.02 12.35 -19.20
CA GLY A 126 -1.11 13.32 -19.22
C GLY A 126 -2.48 12.68 -19.05
N ARG A 127 -2.77 11.57 -19.74
CA ARG A 127 -4.02 10.81 -19.57
C ARG A 127 -4.16 10.31 -18.13
N LEU A 128 -3.11 9.69 -17.60
CA LEU A 128 -3.09 9.14 -16.24
C LEU A 128 -3.35 10.22 -15.18
N LEU A 129 -2.73 11.40 -15.34
CA LEU A 129 -2.87 12.52 -14.41
C LEU A 129 -4.23 13.21 -14.52
N ASN A 130 -4.82 13.31 -15.71
CA ASN A 130 -6.15 13.88 -15.89
C ASN A 130 -7.23 13.07 -15.17
N ASP A 131 -7.16 11.74 -15.26
CA ASP A 131 -8.07 10.85 -14.54
C ASP A 131 -7.85 10.94 -13.02
N GLU A 132 -6.58 11.07 -12.60
CA GLU A 132 -6.22 11.17 -11.20
C GLU A 132 -6.64 12.50 -10.55
N ASP A 133 -6.49 13.63 -11.24
CA ASP A 133 -6.90 14.95 -10.73
C ASP A 133 -8.39 14.96 -10.35
N ARG A 134 -9.25 14.35 -11.18
CA ARG A 134 -10.69 14.20 -10.89
C ARG A 134 -10.92 13.39 -9.62
N LEU A 135 -10.23 12.26 -9.47
CA LEU A 135 -10.35 11.37 -8.30
C LEU A 135 -9.88 12.07 -7.01
N LEU A 136 -8.75 12.76 -7.06
CA LEU A 136 -8.17 13.42 -5.90
C LEU A 136 -9.01 14.62 -5.44
N ARG A 137 -9.56 15.41 -6.38
CA ARG A 137 -10.50 16.49 -6.07
C ARG A 137 -11.78 15.98 -5.42
N ALA A 138 -12.37 14.91 -5.96
CA ALA A 138 -13.56 14.30 -5.41
C ALA A 138 -13.36 13.80 -3.96
N ARG A 139 -12.13 13.42 -3.61
CA ARG A 139 -11.74 12.99 -2.25
C ARG A 139 -11.28 14.12 -1.33
N GLY A 140 -11.04 15.31 -1.86
CA GLY A 140 -10.41 16.40 -1.11
C GLY A 140 -8.97 16.10 -0.68
N ASP A 141 -8.23 15.25 -1.41
CA ASP A 141 -6.84 14.91 -1.06
C ASP A 141 -5.86 16.00 -1.53
N VAL A 142 -5.82 17.10 -0.76
CA VAL A 142 -4.99 18.27 -1.04
C VAL A 142 -3.50 17.93 -1.13
N HIS A 143 -3.04 16.94 -0.36
CA HIS A 143 -1.64 16.54 -0.34
C HIS A 143 -1.22 15.92 -1.68
N ARG A 144 -1.99 14.94 -2.18
CA ARG A 144 -1.71 14.29 -3.46
C ARG A 144 -1.98 15.23 -4.64
N LEU A 145 -2.93 16.17 -4.52
CA LEU A 145 -3.12 17.22 -5.53
C LEU A 145 -1.87 18.10 -5.70
N ARG A 146 -1.21 18.50 -4.61
CA ARG A 146 0.04 19.26 -4.70
C ARG A 146 1.15 18.47 -5.39
N ARG A 147 1.25 17.16 -5.12
CA ARG A 147 2.20 16.28 -5.80
C ARG A 147 1.88 16.15 -7.29
N LEU A 148 0.61 15.95 -7.64
CA LEU A 148 0.13 15.92 -9.02
C LEU A 148 0.52 17.19 -9.79
N GLN A 149 0.32 18.37 -9.19
CA GLN A 149 0.73 19.65 -9.78
C GLN A 149 2.24 19.74 -9.99
N GLY A 150 3.04 19.20 -9.07
CA GLY A 150 4.49 19.11 -9.23
C GLY A 150 4.88 18.28 -10.47
N VAL A 151 4.27 17.10 -10.62
CA VAL A 151 4.49 16.22 -11.77
C VAL A 151 4.08 16.90 -13.08
N LEU A 152 2.91 17.54 -13.13
CA LEU A 152 2.45 18.29 -14.31
C LEU A 152 3.38 19.46 -14.69
N ALA A 153 3.97 20.12 -13.70
CA ALA A 153 4.91 21.22 -13.92
C ALA A 153 6.30 20.76 -14.39
N GLY A 154 6.51 19.45 -14.64
CA GLY A 154 7.82 18.89 -14.95
C GLY A 154 8.81 19.01 -13.79
N ARG A 155 8.31 19.23 -12.56
CA ARG A 155 9.12 19.31 -11.34
C ARG A 155 9.02 17.95 -10.64
N PRO A 156 9.92 16.99 -10.93
CA PRO A 156 9.91 15.72 -10.23
C PRO A 156 9.96 15.97 -8.73
N VAL A 157 8.90 15.58 -8.02
CA VAL A 157 8.88 15.61 -6.55
C VAL A 157 9.66 14.39 -6.07
N ARG A 158 11.00 14.48 -6.19
CA ARG A 158 11.94 13.53 -5.61
C ARG A 158 12.21 13.99 -4.18
N LEU A 159 11.49 13.39 -3.25
CA LEU A 159 11.80 13.52 -1.83
C LEU A 159 12.82 12.45 -1.47
N ASP A 160 13.89 12.87 -0.81
CA ASP A 160 14.81 11.97 -0.12
C ASP A 160 14.17 11.47 1.19
N ALA A 161 14.88 10.57 1.89
CA ALA A 161 14.39 10.06 3.18
C ALA A 161 14.06 11.19 4.16
N ALA A 162 14.93 12.21 4.24
CA ALA A 162 14.74 13.38 5.10
C ALA A 162 13.49 14.19 4.70
N GLY A 163 13.19 14.30 3.40
CA GLY A 163 11.97 14.93 2.90
C GLY A 163 10.71 14.21 3.38
N TYR A 164 10.70 12.87 3.33
CA TYR A 164 9.59 12.09 3.84
C TYR A 164 9.49 12.13 5.38
N GLU A 165 10.60 12.20 6.10
CA GLU A 165 10.58 12.39 7.57
C GLU A 165 9.93 13.71 7.98
N ARG A 166 10.26 14.81 7.27
CA ARG A 166 9.60 16.11 7.51
C ARG A 166 8.10 16.04 7.25
N LEU A 167 7.67 15.32 6.22
CA LEU A 167 6.23 15.09 5.97
C LEU A 167 5.59 14.22 7.06
N ALA A 168 6.29 13.22 7.58
CA ALA A 168 5.80 12.41 8.69
C ALA A 168 5.57 13.25 9.96
N GLU A 169 6.55 14.08 10.32
CA GLU A 169 6.45 14.99 11.45
C GLU A 169 5.32 16.02 11.29
N GLN A 170 5.15 16.55 10.07
CA GLN A 170 4.05 17.45 9.76
C GLN A 170 2.70 16.74 9.90
N ALA A 171 2.57 15.53 9.36
CA ALA A 171 1.34 14.74 9.46
C ALA A 171 0.97 14.43 10.92
N LEU A 172 1.95 14.14 11.79
CA LEU A 172 1.71 13.98 13.22
C LEU A 172 1.18 15.26 13.87
N ARG A 173 1.77 16.42 13.55
CA ARG A 173 1.31 17.74 14.04
C ARG A 173 -0.11 18.07 13.59
N GLU A 174 -0.48 17.63 12.39
CA GLU A 174 -1.83 17.78 11.83
C GLU A 174 -2.83 16.74 12.35
N GLY A 175 -2.43 15.82 13.24
CA GLY A 175 -3.29 14.78 13.79
C GLY A 175 -3.62 13.66 12.79
N ARG A 176 -2.72 13.37 11.84
CA ARG A 176 -2.89 12.38 10.76
C ARG A 176 -1.91 11.21 10.93
N PRO A 177 -2.11 10.31 11.92
CA PRO A 177 -1.15 9.27 12.26
C PRO A 177 -0.99 8.21 11.16
N GLU A 178 -2.03 7.89 10.38
CA GLU A 178 -1.89 6.92 9.29
C GLU A 178 -1.00 7.45 8.16
N LEU A 179 -1.14 8.73 7.83
CA LEU A 179 -0.31 9.41 6.83
C LEU A 179 1.14 9.53 7.30
N ALA A 180 1.36 9.83 8.58
CA ALA A 180 2.69 9.85 9.16
C ALA A 180 3.39 8.48 9.03
N LEU A 181 2.66 7.38 9.29
CA LEU A 181 3.18 6.03 9.15
C LEU A 181 3.59 5.71 7.71
N GLU A 182 2.79 6.13 6.72
CA GLU A 182 3.11 6.00 5.29
C GLU A 182 4.47 6.67 4.96
N HIS A 183 4.65 7.91 5.41
CA HIS A 183 5.86 8.67 5.19
C HIS A 183 7.09 8.05 5.90
N VAL A 184 6.94 7.56 7.13
CA VAL A 184 8.02 6.86 7.85
C VAL A 184 8.47 5.60 7.11
N ARG A 185 7.52 4.80 6.61
CA ARG A 185 7.83 3.60 5.82
C ARG A 185 8.63 3.95 4.58
N THR A 186 8.18 4.98 3.86
CA THR A 186 8.88 5.48 2.66
C THR A 186 10.31 5.93 2.98
N ALA A 187 10.48 6.75 4.03
CA ALA A 187 11.79 7.25 4.45
C ALA A 187 12.76 6.12 4.82
N ARG A 188 12.28 5.13 5.56
CA ARG A 188 13.07 3.95 5.94
C ARG A 188 13.56 3.18 4.71
N ILE A 189 12.68 2.93 3.75
CA ILE A 189 13.03 2.20 2.52
C ILE A 189 14.08 2.98 1.70
N LEU A 190 13.93 4.31 1.59
CA LEU A 190 14.91 5.15 0.91
C LEU A 190 16.28 5.16 1.63
N ARG A 191 16.31 5.13 2.97
CA ARG A 191 17.56 4.99 3.74
C ARG A 191 18.23 3.65 3.49
N GLU A 192 17.51 2.55 3.67
CA GLU A 192 18.04 1.19 3.45
C GLU A 192 18.61 1.06 2.02
N ALA A 193 17.92 1.66 1.05
CA ALA A 193 18.36 1.70 -0.33
C ALA A 193 19.60 2.56 -0.59
N SER A 194 19.74 3.69 0.11
CA SER A 194 20.96 4.52 0.05
C SER A 194 22.16 3.74 0.61
N MET A 195 21.96 3.05 1.73
CA MET A 195 22.98 2.20 2.37
C MET A 195 23.41 1.02 1.50
N ALA A 196 22.45 0.32 0.86
CA ALA A 196 22.74 -0.79 -0.03
C ALA A 196 23.45 -0.36 -1.33
N GLY A 197 23.25 0.89 -1.78
CA GLY A 197 23.94 1.44 -2.95
C GLY A 197 25.40 1.82 -2.67
N GLY A 198 25.74 2.19 -1.44
CA GLY A 198 27.11 2.51 -1.03
C GLY A 198 28.01 1.27 -0.87
N ALA A 199 27.44 0.11 -0.54
CA ALA A 199 28.20 -1.12 -0.35
C ALA A 199 28.68 -1.79 -1.65
N ALA A 200 28.16 -1.38 -2.81
CA ALA A 200 28.57 -1.89 -4.13
C ALA A 200 29.69 -1.06 -4.79
N ALA A 201 30.22 -0.04 -4.10
CA ALA A 201 31.21 0.89 -4.61
C ALA A 201 32.58 0.83 -3.90
N CYS A 202 32.84 -0.20 -3.10
CA CYS A 202 34.14 -0.49 -2.49
C CYS A 202 34.72 -1.79 -3.02
#